data_AF-A0A3B0MBH1-F1
#
_entry.id   AF-A0A3B0MBH1-F1
#
_cell.length_a   1.000
_cell.length_b   1.000
_cell.length_c   1.000
_cell.angle_alpha   90.00
_cell.angle_beta   90.00
_cell.angle_gamma   90.00
#
_symmetry.space_group_name_H-M   'P 1'
#
loop_
_entity.id
_entity.type
_entity.pdbx_description
1 polymer ?
#
loop_
_entity_poly.entity_id
_entity_poly.type
_entity_poly.pdbx_seq_one_letter_code
_entity_poly.pdbx_strand_id
1 'polypeptide(L)'
;MAEEGRDATLNDPAVPDTGTGRAGWEMEVARIYDDDRMHDAFATALDDGLDPDVRAEALAFAQSDLGRRVLQLEVSARRALLTQEIDDTAQAALERARAAPGDSAQGRALELVRDRIAANDLIDLNVSLGLNTSLAYYTGMAEAGWMAGMAGADMLALVWAQEDAIRSDVTDWAEAYFLFAYQPLNPEEMVAYIEHARSPAGDAFNRAMFRAFDTVFVDISRRVGAAMARRMMQDTL
;
A
#
# COMPACT_ATOMS: atom_id res chain seq x y z
N MET A 1 -4.70 -5.34 -4.38
CA MET A 1 -5.13 -3.96 -4.09
C MET A 1 -6.65 -3.78 -4.04
N ALA A 2 -7.41 -4.01 -5.12
CA ALA A 2 -8.89 -3.88 -5.04
C ALA A 2 -9.51 -4.91 -4.07
N GLU A 3 -9.11 -6.17 -4.18
CA GLU A 3 -9.47 -7.25 -3.24
C GLU A 3 -9.10 -6.91 -1.79
N GLU A 4 -7.82 -6.58 -1.54
CA GLU A 4 -7.33 -6.10 -0.24
C GLU A 4 -8.19 -4.97 0.35
N GLY A 5 -8.50 -3.96 -0.45
CA GLY A 5 -9.30 -2.82 0.00
C GLY A 5 -10.76 -3.18 0.29
N ARG A 6 -11.36 -4.07 -0.50
CA ARG A 6 -12.69 -4.63 -0.22
C ARG A 6 -12.68 -5.37 1.11
N ASP A 7 -11.73 -6.28 1.31
CA ASP A 7 -11.64 -7.09 2.52
C ASP A 7 -11.44 -6.22 3.76
N ALA A 8 -10.52 -5.26 3.70
CA ALA A 8 -10.29 -4.32 4.80
C ALA A 8 -11.55 -3.50 5.14
N THR A 9 -12.25 -2.99 4.13
CA THR A 9 -13.45 -2.16 4.32
C THR A 9 -14.67 -2.97 4.80
N LEU A 10 -14.77 -4.23 4.38
CA LEU A 10 -15.85 -5.14 4.80
C LEU A 10 -15.67 -5.69 6.20
N ASN A 11 -14.43 -5.76 6.69
CA ASN A 11 -14.09 -6.25 8.02
C ASN A 11 -13.87 -5.12 9.03
N ASP A 12 -14.19 -3.87 8.67
CA ASP A 12 -14.15 -2.73 9.59
C ASP A 12 -15.15 -2.99 10.76
N PRO A 13 -14.69 -2.97 12.03
CA PRO A 13 -15.54 -3.26 13.19
C PRO A 13 -16.72 -2.31 13.37
N ALA A 14 -16.68 -1.12 12.76
CA ALA A 14 -17.77 -0.17 12.80
C ALA A 14 -18.93 -0.54 11.84
N VAL A 15 -18.78 -1.59 11.02
CA VAL A 15 -19.81 -2.10 10.11
C VAL A 15 -20.60 -3.24 10.81
N PRO A 16 -21.94 -3.17 10.90
CA PRO A 16 -22.75 -4.25 11.47
C PRO A 16 -22.66 -5.56 10.66
N ASP A 17 -22.52 -6.69 11.37
CA ASP A 17 -22.25 -8.01 10.78
C ASP A 17 -23.43 -8.69 10.06
N THR A 18 -24.68 -8.25 10.25
CA THR A 18 -25.85 -9.00 9.74
C THR A 18 -27.00 -8.13 9.22
N GLY A 19 -27.80 -8.69 8.29
CA GLY A 19 -29.05 -8.11 7.79
C GLY A 19 -28.98 -7.48 6.39
N THR A 20 -30.09 -6.89 5.92
CA THR A 20 -30.19 -6.21 4.62
C THR A 20 -29.23 -5.03 4.49
N GLY A 21 -28.84 -4.41 5.61
CA GLY A 21 -27.79 -3.40 5.68
C GLY A 21 -26.45 -3.93 5.15
N ARG A 22 -26.07 -5.16 5.50
CA ARG A 22 -24.80 -5.78 5.08
C ARG A 22 -24.73 -5.98 3.56
N ALA A 23 -25.77 -6.55 2.96
CA ALA A 23 -25.80 -6.78 1.51
C ALA A 23 -25.71 -5.47 0.70
N GLY A 24 -26.38 -4.41 1.17
CA GLY A 24 -26.25 -3.09 0.56
C GLY A 24 -24.84 -2.50 0.68
N TRP A 25 -24.12 -2.84 1.75
CA TRP A 25 -22.77 -2.35 2.03
C TRP A 25 -21.76 -3.03 1.13
N GLU A 26 -21.85 -4.37 1.03
CA GLU A 26 -21.05 -5.17 0.11
C GLU A 26 -21.18 -4.68 -1.34
N MET A 27 -22.40 -4.37 -1.79
CA MET A 27 -22.60 -3.83 -3.13
C MET A 27 -22.03 -2.41 -3.30
N GLU A 28 -22.04 -1.58 -2.26
CA GLU A 28 -21.45 -0.25 -2.30
C GLU A 28 -19.92 -0.31 -2.30
N VAL A 29 -19.33 -1.14 -1.45
CA VAL A 29 -17.89 -1.41 -1.41
C VAL A 29 -17.41 -1.98 -2.73
N ALA A 30 -18.13 -2.95 -3.32
CA ALA A 30 -17.79 -3.50 -4.63
C ALA A 30 -17.76 -2.44 -5.74
N ARG A 31 -18.66 -1.45 -5.71
CA ARG A 31 -18.64 -0.33 -6.67
C ARG A 31 -17.51 0.67 -6.43
N ILE A 32 -17.07 0.82 -5.18
CA ILE A 32 -15.97 1.73 -4.83
C ILE A 32 -14.64 1.12 -5.30
N TYR A 33 -14.44 -0.17 -5.04
CA TYR A 33 -13.27 -0.95 -5.44
C TYR A 33 -13.52 -1.71 -6.75
N ASP A 34 -14.05 -1.02 -7.75
CA ASP A 34 -14.25 -1.58 -9.08
C ASP A 34 -12.88 -1.78 -9.76
N ASP A 35 -12.56 -3.03 -10.11
CA ASP A 35 -11.21 -3.44 -10.55
C ASP A 35 -10.80 -2.70 -11.84
N ASP A 36 -11.68 -2.66 -12.83
CA ASP A 36 -11.42 -2.01 -14.13
C ASP A 36 -11.21 -0.51 -13.96
N ARG A 37 -12.08 0.14 -13.17
CA ARG A 37 -11.95 1.58 -12.92
C ARG A 37 -10.69 1.93 -12.14
N MET A 38 -10.30 1.12 -11.15
CA MET A 38 -9.05 1.31 -10.42
C MET A 38 -7.84 1.16 -11.34
N HIS A 39 -7.86 0.13 -12.19
CA HIS A 39 -6.81 -0.11 -13.17
C HIS A 39 -6.66 1.07 -14.15
N ASP A 40 -7.76 1.50 -14.76
CA ASP A 40 -7.74 2.57 -15.77
C ASP A 40 -7.30 3.91 -15.19
N ALA A 41 -7.75 4.22 -13.96
CA ALA A 41 -7.32 5.41 -13.24
C ALA A 41 -5.82 5.37 -12.92
N PHE A 42 -5.30 4.21 -12.48
CA PHE A 42 -3.87 4.03 -12.22
C PHE A 42 -3.05 4.17 -13.51
N ALA A 43 -3.45 3.47 -14.58
CA ALA A 43 -2.74 3.49 -15.85
C ALA A 43 -2.68 4.90 -16.44
N THR A 44 -3.81 5.63 -16.40
CA THR A 44 -3.87 7.03 -16.84
C THR A 44 -2.92 7.92 -16.02
N ALA A 45 -2.98 7.84 -14.70
CA ALA A 45 -2.15 8.67 -13.82
C ALA A 45 -0.65 8.34 -13.95
N LEU A 46 -0.31 7.07 -14.16
CA LEU A 46 1.06 6.65 -14.42
C LEU A 46 1.53 7.18 -15.79
N ASP A 47 0.68 7.09 -16.82
CA ASP A 47 1.03 7.55 -18.17
C ASP A 47 1.26 9.05 -18.25
N ASP A 48 0.43 9.84 -17.57
CA ASP A 48 0.58 11.29 -17.49
C ASP A 48 1.84 11.71 -16.71
N GLY A 49 2.27 10.89 -15.76
CA GLY A 49 3.34 11.20 -14.81
C GLY A 49 4.71 10.61 -15.16
N LEU A 50 4.82 9.83 -16.24
CA LEU A 50 6.01 9.04 -16.57
C LEU A 50 6.64 9.48 -17.89
N ASP A 51 7.89 9.95 -17.80
CA ASP A 51 8.70 10.32 -18.95
C ASP A 51 8.90 9.12 -19.92
N PRO A 52 8.83 9.32 -21.25
CA PRO A 52 8.97 8.23 -22.23
C PRO A 52 10.29 7.46 -22.13
N ASP A 53 11.40 8.13 -21.81
CA ASP A 53 12.71 7.48 -21.69
C ASP A 53 12.77 6.64 -20.41
N VAL A 54 12.26 7.19 -19.29
CA VAL A 54 12.12 6.44 -18.02
C VAL A 54 11.23 5.21 -18.21
N ARG A 55 10.13 5.33 -18.96
CA ARG A 55 9.25 4.20 -19.30
C ARG A 55 10.01 3.13 -20.07
N ALA A 56 10.78 3.52 -21.08
CA ALA A 56 11.53 2.58 -21.89
C ALA A 56 12.57 1.81 -21.05
N GLU A 57 13.26 2.50 -20.15
CA GLU A 57 14.23 1.89 -19.22
C GLU A 57 13.56 0.94 -18.21
N ALA A 58 12.45 1.37 -17.59
CA ALA A 58 11.69 0.54 -16.66
C ALA A 58 11.16 -0.73 -17.36
N LEU A 59 10.68 -0.61 -18.60
CA LEU A 59 10.23 -1.74 -19.39
C LEU A 59 11.38 -2.68 -19.76
N ALA A 60 12.55 -2.14 -20.11
CA ALA A 60 13.74 -2.95 -20.41
C ALA A 60 14.17 -3.78 -19.19
N PHE A 61 14.17 -3.19 -17.98
CA PHE A 61 14.42 -3.94 -16.76
C PHE A 61 13.34 -4.99 -16.52
N ALA A 62 12.05 -4.63 -16.59
CA ALA A 62 10.93 -5.54 -16.39
C ALA A 62 10.95 -6.75 -17.34
N GLN A 63 11.54 -6.62 -18.54
CA GLN A 63 11.68 -7.69 -19.53
C GLN A 63 12.93 -8.57 -19.33
N SER A 64 13.92 -8.10 -18.55
CA SER A 64 15.11 -8.88 -18.19
C SER A 64 14.74 -10.12 -17.36
N ASP A 65 15.65 -11.11 -17.30
CA ASP A 65 15.43 -12.31 -16.48
C ASP A 65 15.24 -11.97 -14.99
N LEU A 66 16.07 -11.06 -14.46
CA LEU A 66 15.96 -10.61 -13.07
C LEU A 66 14.67 -9.83 -12.82
N GLY A 67 14.34 -8.86 -13.68
CA GLY A 67 13.13 -8.04 -13.52
C GLY A 67 11.85 -8.87 -13.58
N ARG A 68 11.73 -9.81 -14.52
CA ARG A 68 10.59 -10.75 -14.57
C ARG A 68 10.47 -11.56 -13.28
N ARG A 69 11.60 -12.05 -12.75
CA ARG A 69 11.63 -12.84 -11.52
C ARG A 69 11.21 -12.01 -10.31
N VAL A 70 11.77 -10.82 -10.15
CA VAL A 70 11.44 -9.89 -9.06
C VAL A 70 9.96 -9.52 -9.08
N LEU A 71 9.42 -9.08 -10.22
CA LEU A 71 8.01 -8.70 -10.34
C LEU A 71 7.07 -9.87 -10.04
N GLN A 72 7.42 -11.08 -10.50
CA GLN A 72 6.64 -12.28 -10.18
C GLN A 72 6.67 -12.59 -8.68
N LEU A 73 7.83 -12.48 -8.04
CA LEU A 73 7.99 -12.69 -6.60
C LEU A 73 7.16 -11.68 -5.81
N GLU A 74 7.31 -10.39 -6.08
CA GLU A 74 6.58 -9.31 -5.40
C GLU A 74 5.06 -9.48 -5.51
N VAL A 75 4.53 -9.76 -6.70
CA VAL A 75 3.09 -10.00 -6.91
C VAL A 75 2.62 -11.27 -6.20
N SER A 76 3.41 -12.35 -6.28
CA SER A 76 3.06 -13.61 -5.61
C SER A 76 3.05 -13.48 -4.08
N ALA A 77 4.02 -12.74 -3.54
CA ALA A 77 4.12 -12.45 -2.12
C ALA A 77 2.92 -11.64 -1.63
N ARG A 78 2.52 -10.61 -2.38
CA ARG A 78 1.37 -9.76 -2.04
C ARG A 78 0.08 -10.58 -1.94
N ARG A 79 -0.13 -11.52 -2.86
CA ARG A 79 -1.29 -12.44 -2.82
C ARG A 79 -1.20 -13.45 -1.68
N ALA A 80 -0.01 -14.02 -1.45
CA ALA A 80 0.18 -15.02 -0.41
C ALA A 80 -0.08 -14.45 0.99
N LEU A 81 0.37 -13.21 1.25
CA LEU A 81 0.19 -12.54 2.54
C LEU A 81 -1.25 -12.13 2.84
N LEU A 82 -2.21 -12.32 1.92
CA LEU A 82 -3.64 -12.22 2.24
C LEU A 82 -4.12 -13.38 3.13
N THR A 83 -3.35 -14.46 3.19
CA THR A 83 -3.62 -15.59 4.08
C THR A 83 -2.99 -15.34 5.45
N GLN A 84 -3.81 -15.28 6.51
CA GLN A 84 -3.34 -14.96 7.86
C GLN A 84 -2.18 -15.85 8.31
N GLU A 85 -2.23 -17.16 8.02
CA GLU A 85 -1.17 -18.09 8.41
C GLU A 85 0.17 -17.78 7.72
N ILE A 86 0.13 -17.23 6.50
CA ILE A 86 1.33 -16.83 5.75
C ILE A 86 1.86 -15.50 6.30
N ASP A 87 0.97 -14.55 6.61
CA ASP A 87 1.36 -13.28 7.24
C ASP A 87 2.03 -13.52 8.59
N ASP A 88 1.42 -14.32 9.48
CA ASP A 88 2.01 -14.69 10.78
C ASP A 88 3.40 -15.32 10.62
N THR A 89 3.58 -16.14 9.58
CA THR A 89 4.86 -16.78 9.27
C THR A 89 5.91 -15.76 8.83
N ALA A 90 5.53 -14.78 7.99
CA ALA A 90 6.41 -13.71 7.53
C ALA A 90 6.81 -12.78 8.69
N GLN A 91 5.88 -12.40 9.56
CA GLN A 91 6.16 -11.62 10.76
C GLN A 91 7.12 -12.35 11.69
N ALA A 92 6.90 -13.65 11.94
CA ALA A 92 7.82 -14.44 12.74
C ALA A 92 9.22 -14.58 12.08
N ALA A 93 9.31 -14.56 10.75
CA ALA A 93 10.58 -14.55 10.03
C ALA A 93 11.34 -13.23 10.22
N LEU A 94 10.62 -12.11 10.18
CA LEU A 94 11.17 -10.79 10.48
C LEU A 94 11.75 -10.72 11.89
N GLU A 95 11.00 -11.16 12.90
CA GLU A 95 11.46 -11.16 14.30
C GLU A 95 12.72 -12.00 14.50
N ARG A 96 12.81 -13.17 13.84
CA ARG A 96 14.03 -13.99 13.85
C ARG A 96 15.20 -13.28 13.17
N ALA A 97 14.96 -12.57 12.07
CA ALA A 97 16.01 -11.84 11.36
C ALA A 97 16.52 -10.64 12.18
N ARG A 98 15.63 -9.91 12.86
CA ARG A 98 15.97 -8.81 13.76
C ARG A 98 16.80 -9.27 14.96
N ALA A 99 16.51 -10.46 15.49
CA ALA A 99 17.26 -11.06 16.60
C ALA A 99 18.58 -11.73 16.18
N ALA A 100 18.81 -11.92 14.88
CA ALA A 100 19.99 -12.61 14.38
C ALA A 100 21.23 -11.69 14.39
N PRO A 101 22.45 -12.25 14.58
CA PRO A 101 23.67 -11.49 14.36
C PRO A 101 23.73 -10.90 12.95
N GLY A 102 24.23 -9.68 12.79
CA GLY A 102 24.27 -9.01 11.48
C GLY A 102 25.10 -9.75 10.42
N ASP A 103 26.10 -10.53 10.84
CA ASP A 103 26.93 -11.39 9.99
C ASP A 103 26.34 -12.79 9.75
N SER A 104 25.15 -13.08 10.28
CA SER A 104 24.39 -14.28 9.92
C SER A 104 23.76 -14.15 8.53
N ALA A 105 23.26 -15.26 7.98
CA ALA A 105 22.53 -15.23 6.71
C ALA A 105 21.24 -14.40 6.83
N GLN A 106 20.53 -14.54 7.95
CA GLN A 106 19.28 -13.82 8.21
C GLN A 106 19.52 -12.32 8.43
N GLY A 107 20.55 -11.96 9.19
CA GLY A 107 20.94 -10.56 9.40
C GLY A 107 21.30 -9.87 8.09
N ARG A 108 22.14 -10.50 7.25
CA ARG A 108 22.48 -9.97 5.91
C ARG A 108 21.27 -9.84 4.98
N ALA A 109 20.34 -10.79 5.02
CA ALA A 109 19.13 -10.72 4.20
C ALA A 109 18.25 -9.51 4.61
N LEU A 110 18.10 -9.26 5.91
CA LEU A 110 17.37 -8.11 6.42
C LEU A 110 18.03 -6.78 6.02
N GLU A 111 19.36 -6.70 6.06
CA GLU A 111 20.07 -5.49 5.63
C GLU A 111 19.88 -5.22 4.13
N LEU A 112 19.89 -6.23 3.27
CA LEU A 112 19.58 -6.06 1.84
C LEU A 112 18.13 -5.61 1.60
N VAL A 113 17.18 -6.12 2.40
CA VAL A 113 15.79 -5.66 2.37
C VAL A 113 15.69 -4.19 2.76
N ARG A 114 16.39 -3.76 3.82
CA ARG A 114 16.45 -2.35 4.24
C ARG A 114 17.08 -1.46 3.19
N ASP A 115 18.14 -1.93 2.53
CA ASP A 115 18.77 -1.23 1.41
C ASP A 115 17.80 -1.03 0.24
N ARG A 116 16.96 -2.02 -0.05
CA ARG A 116 15.91 -1.93 -1.07
C ARG A 116 14.80 -0.96 -0.69
N ILE A 117 14.38 -0.95 0.58
CA ILE A 117 13.41 0.01 1.12
C ILE A 117 13.95 1.44 1.01
N ALA A 118 15.21 1.64 1.40
CA ALA A 118 15.89 2.93 1.35
C ALA A 118 16.16 3.42 -0.08
N ALA A 119 16.37 2.51 -1.05
CA ALA A 119 16.68 2.87 -2.43
C ALA A 119 15.65 3.80 -3.09
N ASN A 120 14.38 3.76 -2.64
CA ASN A 120 13.31 4.60 -3.18
C ASN A 120 12.40 5.20 -2.10
N ASP A 121 12.92 5.43 -0.89
CA ASP A 121 12.18 6.06 0.22
C ASP A 121 10.82 5.39 0.52
N LEU A 122 10.75 4.06 0.45
CA LEU A 122 9.47 3.35 0.42
C LEU A 122 8.64 3.56 1.70
N ILE A 123 9.28 3.74 2.86
CA ILE A 123 8.55 4.03 4.11
C ILE A 123 7.90 5.42 4.04
N ASP A 124 8.66 6.45 3.69
CA ASP A 124 8.14 7.83 3.67
C ASP A 124 7.05 8.03 2.63
N LEU A 125 7.18 7.39 1.46
CA LEU A 125 6.16 7.41 0.42
C LEU A 125 4.87 6.71 0.86
N ASN A 126 4.97 5.56 1.54
CA ASN A 126 3.80 4.86 2.08
C ASN A 126 3.17 5.59 3.28
N VAL A 127 3.96 6.22 4.15
CA VAL A 127 3.45 7.06 5.23
C VAL A 127 2.68 8.25 4.66
N SER A 128 3.26 8.93 3.67
CA SER A 128 2.58 10.04 2.96
C SER A 128 1.27 9.59 2.34
N LEU A 129 1.27 8.43 1.66
CA LEU A 129 0.06 7.82 1.10
C LEU A 129 -0.98 7.50 2.18
N GLY A 130 -0.57 6.93 3.31
CA GLY A 130 -1.45 6.63 4.45
C GLY A 130 -2.08 7.87 5.06
N LEU A 131 -1.31 8.95 5.24
CA LEU A 131 -1.83 10.24 5.72
C LEU A 131 -2.79 10.87 4.71
N ASN A 132 -2.45 10.88 3.41
CA ASN A 132 -3.30 11.43 2.36
C ASN A 132 -4.65 10.70 2.26
N THR A 133 -4.62 9.37 2.31
CA THR A 133 -5.83 8.54 2.27
C THR A 133 -6.67 8.70 3.54
N SER A 134 -6.04 8.85 4.71
CA SER A 134 -6.73 9.13 5.98
C SER A 134 -7.43 10.49 5.96
N LEU A 135 -6.76 11.53 5.45
CA LEU A 135 -7.37 12.85 5.27
C LEU A 135 -8.53 12.82 4.27
N ALA A 136 -8.35 12.08 3.17
CA ALA A 136 -9.39 11.91 2.15
C ALA A 136 -10.62 11.20 2.73
N TYR A 137 -10.43 10.17 3.56
CA TYR A 137 -11.50 9.48 4.27
C TYR A 137 -12.31 10.43 5.17
N TYR A 138 -11.65 11.19 6.06
CA TYR A 138 -12.35 12.16 6.91
C TYR A 138 -13.02 13.28 6.11
N THR A 139 -12.40 13.73 5.01
CA THR A 139 -13.00 14.70 4.08
C THR A 139 -14.29 14.14 3.49
N GLY A 140 -14.28 12.88 3.04
CA GLY A 140 -15.48 12.20 2.54
C GLY A 140 -16.59 12.11 3.59
N MET A 141 -16.25 11.80 4.84
CA MET A 141 -17.21 11.78 5.94
C MET A 141 -17.86 13.16 6.17
N ALA A 142 -17.03 14.22 6.23
CA ALA A 142 -17.46 15.60 6.41
C ALA A 142 -18.40 16.06 5.30
N GLU A 143 -18.09 15.75 4.04
CA GLU A 143 -18.93 16.06 2.88
C GLU A 143 -20.26 15.33 2.89
N ALA A 144 -20.30 14.14 3.47
CA ALA A 144 -21.53 13.39 3.69
C ALA A 144 -22.33 13.89 4.91
N GLY A 145 -21.86 14.91 5.65
CA GLY A 145 -22.54 15.51 6.79
C GLY A 145 -22.16 14.94 8.15
N TRP A 146 -21.30 13.92 8.21
CA TRP A 146 -20.75 13.43 9.46
C TRP A 146 -19.60 14.33 9.91
N MET A 147 -19.60 14.80 11.17
CA MET A 147 -18.66 15.85 11.63
C MET A 147 -18.75 17.16 10.81
N ALA A 148 -19.95 17.49 10.31
CA ALA A 148 -20.17 18.75 9.59
C ALA A 148 -19.71 19.95 10.44
N GLY A 149 -18.85 20.79 9.86
CA GLY A 149 -18.31 21.98 10.53
C GLY A 149 -16.97 21.79 11.24
N MET A 150 -16.38 20.58 11.23
CA MET A 150 -14.97 20.40 11.62
C MET A 150 -14.07 21.23 10.71
N ALA A 151 -13.14 22.01 11.27
CA ALA A 151 -12.22 22.80 10.48
C ALA A 151 -11.17 21.90 9.82
N GLY A 152 -10.72 22.26 8.62
CA GLY A 152 -9.67 21.50 7.92
C GLY A 152 -8.37 21.38 8.72
N ALA A 153 -8.04 22.37 9.55
CA ALA A 153 -6.89 22.31 10.45
C ALA A 153 -7.04 21.23 11.54
N ASP A 154 -8.25 21.03 12.05
CA ASP A 154 -8.53 19.99 13.06
C ASP A 154 -8.44 18.59 12.45
N MET A 155 -8.94 18.41 11.22
CA MET A 155 -8.79 17.15 10.46
C MET A 155 -7.31 16.84 10.21
N LEU A 156 -6.52 17.84 9.82
CA LEU A 156 -5.10 17.66 9.58
C LEU A 156 -4.36 17.27 10.87
N ALA A 157 -4.68 17.91 12.00
CA ALA A 157 -4.10 17.54 13.30
C ALA A 157 -4.46 16.11 13.71
N LEU A 158 -5.71 15.68 13.48
CA LEU A 158 -6.16 14.31 13.74
C LEU A 158 -5.41 13.27 12.91
N VAL A 159 -5.20 13.53 11.63
CA VAL A 159 -4.46 12.64 10.73
C VAL A 159 -2.98 12.62 11.09
N TRP A 160 -2.39 13.79 11.35
CA TRP A 160 -0.98 13.90 11.72
C TRP A 160 -0.64 13.17 13.03
N ALA A 161 -1.58 13.12 13.98
CA ALA A 161 -1.42 12.35 15.21
C ALA A 161 -1.25 10.83 14.99
N GLN A 162 -1.55 10.32 13.79
CA GLN A 162 -1.42 8.90 13.43
C GLN A 162 -0.07 8.59 12.74
N GLU A 163 0.75 9.59 12.43
CA GLU A 163 1.97 9.42 11.63
C GLU A 163 2.94 8.38 12.23
N ASP A 164 3.23 8.47 13.53
CA ASP A 164 4.13 7.52 14.20
C ASP A 164 3.61 6.07 14.12
N ALA A 165 2.31 5.87 14.29
CA ALA A 165 1.68 4.55 14.22
C ALA A 165 1.73 3.99 12.80
N ILE A 166 1.33 4.80 11.81
CA ILE A 166 1.39 4.44 10.38
C ILE A 166 2.83 4.10 9.98
N ARG A 167 3.82 4.88 10.44
CA ARG A 167 5.22 4.63 10.15
C ARG A 167 5.70 3.31 10.72
N SER A 168 5.34 2.99 11.97
CA SER A 168 5.67 1.71 12.59
C SER A 168 5.09 0.55 11.77
N ASP A 169 3.79 0.61 11.47
CA ASP A 169 3.06 -0.44 10.75
C ASP A 169 3.61 -0.64 9.34
N VAL A 170 3.84 0.45 8.60
CA VAL A 170 4.43 0.43 7.26
C VAL A 170 5.85 -0.15 7.28
N THR A 171 6.65 0.15 8.31
CA THR A 171 8.02 -0.36 8.44
C THR A 171 8.02 -1.87 8.68
N ASP A 172 7.26 -2.33 9.67
CA ASP A 172 7.16 -3.76 10.00
C ASP A 172 6.60 -4.55 8.81
N TRP A 173 5.53 -4.05 8.20
CA TRP A 173 4.91 -4.68 7.04
C TRP A 173 5.87 -4.74 5.84
N ALA A 174 6.57 -3.64 5.51
CA ALA A 174 7.49 -3.61 4.37
C ALA A 174 8.70 -4.53 4.58
N GLU A 175 9.30 -4.54 5.78
CA GLU A 175 10.41 -5.44 6.08
C GLU A 175 9.98 -6.91 5.98
N ALA A 176 8.82 -7.28 6.56
CA ALA A 176 8.29 -8.65 6.48
C ALA A 176 7.97 -9.05 5.04
N TYR A 177 7.29 -8.17 4.30
CA TYR A 177 6.91 -8.37 2.91
C TYR A 177 8.13 -8.66 2.02
N PHE A 178 9.15 -7.80 2.07
CA PHE A 178 10.32 -7.94 1.21
C PHE A 178 11.24 -9.09 1.65
N LEU A 179 11.33 -9.38 2.94
CA LEU A 179 12.05 -10.56 3.42
C LEU A 179 11.40 -11.85 2.93
N PHE A 180 10.07 -11.89 2.89
CA PHE A 180 9.32 -13.02 2.32
C PHE A 180 9.45 -13.07 0.79
N ALA A 181 9.24 -11.95 0.09
CA ALA A 181 9.23 -11.89 -1.37
C ALA A 181 10.59 -12.25 -1.99
N TYR A 182 11.69 -11.74 -1.43
CA TYR A 182 13.03 -11.92 -2.00
C TYR A 182 13.78 -13.14 -1.48
N GLN A 183 13.17 -13.96 -0.61
CA GLN A 183 13.77 -15.20 -0.12
C GLN A 183 14.39 -16.06 -1.25
N PRO A 184 13.79 -16.18 -2.46
CA PRO A 184 14.36 -16.98 -3.53
C PRO A 184 15.55 -16.34 -4.27
N LEU A 185 15.81 -15.05 -4.11
CA LEU A 185 16.92 -14.36 -4.76
C LEU A 185 18.23 -14.66 -4.04
N ASN A 186 19.30 -14.84 -4.81
CA ASN A 186 20.63 -14.88 -4.22
C ASN A 186 21.13 -13.43 -3.92
N PRO A 187 22.20 -13.26 -3.12
CA PRO A 187 22.68 -11.93 -2.75
C PRO A 187 23.10 -11.06 -3.95
N GLU A 188 23.64 -11.65 -5.02
CA GLU A 188 24.10 -10.92 -6.21
C GLU A 188 22.91 -10.37 -7.02
N GLU A 189 21.85 -11.18 -7.15
CA GLU A 189 20.58 -10.78 -7.76
C GLU A 189 19.93 -9.64 -6.97
N MET A 190 19.94 -9.73 -5.64
CA MET A 190 19.37 -8.69 -4.77
C MET A 190 20.14 -7.37 -4.88
N VAL A 191 21.47 -7.41 -4.90
CA VAL A 191 22.31 -6.22 -5.11
C VAL A 191 22.06 -5.60 -6.48
N ALA A 192 22.02 -6.39 -7.55
CA ALA A 192 21.74 -5.89 -8.90
C ALA A 192 20.36 -5.22 -8.99
N TYR A 193 19.36 -5.76 -8.29
CA TYR A 193 18.04 -5.13 -8.22
C TYR A 193 18.07 -3.81 -7.43
N ILE A 194 18.76 -3.75 -6.28
CA ILE A 194 18.94 -2.51 -5.51
C ILE A 194 19.64 -1.44 -6.36
N GLU A 195 20.68 -1.81 -7.11
CA GLU A 195 21.38 -0.89 -8.03
C GLU A 195 20.44 -0.33 -9.10
N HIS A 196 19.61 -1.18 -9.71
CA HIS A 196 18.59 -0.71 -10.64
C HIS A 196 17.59 0.23 -9.96
N ALA A 197 17.09 -0.13 -8.78
CA ALA A 197 16.15 0.69 -8.01
C ALA A 197 16.74 2.06 -7.67
N ARG A 198 18.04 2.15 -7.34
CA ARG A 198 18.77 3.40 -7.06
C ARG A 198 19.10 4.22 -8.30
N SER A 199 18.96 3.67 -9.50
CA SER A 199 19.23 4.40 -10.74
C SER A 199 18.26 5.59 -10.88
N PRO A 200 18.65 6.65 -11.62
CA PRO A 200 17.75 7.78 -11.87
C PRO A 200 16.41 7.37 -12.48
N ALA A 201 16.39 6.41 -13.40
CA ALA A 201 15.16 5.89 -13.98
C ALA A 201 14.36 5.04 -12.98
N GLY A 202 15.02 4.23 -12.13
CA GLY A 202 14.37 3.46 -11.08
C GLY A 202 13.66 4.34 -10.05
N ASP A 203 14.32 5.38 -9.55
CA ASP A 203 13.72 6.37 -8.64
C ASP A 203 12.58 7.15 -9.31
N ALA A 204 12.78 7.63 -10.54
CA ALA A 204 11.75 8.36 -11.28
C ALA A 204 10.51 7.50 -11.53
N PHE A 205 10.69 6.23 -11.91
CA PHE A 205 9.60 5.27 -12.09
C PHE A 205 8.87 5.00 -10.77
N ASN A 206 9.60 4.75 -9.68
CA ASN A 206 8.99 4.52 -8.36
C ASN A 206 8.14 5.74 -7.93
N ARG A 207 8.67 6.96 -8.05
CA ARG A 207 7.91 8.18 -7.71
C ARG A 207 6.67 8.36 -8.58
N ALA A 208 6.75 8.04 -9.88
CA ALA A 208 5.58 8.09 -10.77
C ALA A 208 4.53 7.05 -10.36
N MET A 209 4.96 5.83 -10.02
CA MET A 209 4.09 4.76 -9.53
C MET A 209 3.36 5.15 -8.24
N PHE A 210 4.06 5.73 -7.26
CA PHE A 210 3.45 6.20 -6.02
C PHE A 210 2.45 7.34 -6.24
N ARG A 211 2.73 8.29 -7.14
CA ARG A 211 1.76 9.33 -7.52
C ARG A 211 0.49 8.76 -8.15
N ALA A 212 0.63 7.75 -8.99
CA ALA A 212 -0.51 7.05 -9.60
C ALA A 212 -1.34 6.33 -8.53
N PHE A 213 -0.70 5.64 -7.58
CA PHE A 213 -1.40 5.03 -6.46
C PHE A 213 -2.08 6.06 -5.55
N ASP A 214 -1.42 7.18 -5.22
CA ASP A 214 -1.99 8.26 -4.42
C ASP A 214 -3.28 8.80 -5.04
N THR A 215 -3.28 9.04 -6.36
CA THR A 215 -4.46 9.49 -7.10
C THR A 215 -5.64 8.53 -6.93
N VAL A 216 -5.39 7.22 -7.09
CA VAL A 216 -6.43 6.19 -7.01
C VAL A 216 -6.94 6.03 -5.58
N PHE A 217 -6.04 5.91 -4.60
CA PHE A 217 -6.42 5.63 -3.23
C PHE A 217 -7.04 6.84 -2.53
N VAL A 218 -6.65 8.07 -2.85
CA VAL A 218 -7.33 9.27 -2.34
C VAL A 218 -8.79 9.33 -2.78
N ASP A 219 -9.10 9.05 -4.05
CA ASP A 219 -10.49 8.99 -4.54
C ASP A 219 -11.28 7.86 -3.84
N ILE A 220 -10.69 6.68 -3.71
CA ILE A 220 -11.30 5.54 -3.02
C ILE A 220 -11.58 5.88 -1.56
N SER A 221 -10.59 6.33 -0.80
CA SER A 221 -10.74 6.61 0.63
C SER A 221 -11.79 7.69 0.89
N ARG A 222 -11.86 8.73 0.04
CA ARG A 222 -12.93 9.73 0.11
C ARG A 222 -14.32 9.12 -0.12
N ARG A 223 -14.47 8.21 -1.09
CA ARG A 223 -15.73 7.52 -1.34
C ARG A 223 -16.11 6.59 -0.19
N VAL A 224 -15.16 5.83 0.34
CA VAL A 224 -15.36 4.97 1.51
C VAL A 224 -15.80 5.80 2.71
N GLY A 225 -15.13 6.91 3.01
CA GLY A 225 -15.49 7.82 4.09
C GLY A 225 -16.91 8.39 3.94
N ALA A 226 -17.26 8.85 2.74
CA ALA A 226 -18.61 9.32 2.47
C ALA A 226 -19.67 8.22 2.63
N ALA A 227 -19.37 7.00 2.21
CA ALA A 227 -20.24 5.85 2.36
C ALA A 227 -20.42 5.45 3.84
N MET A 228 -19.33 5.44 4.60
CA MET A 228 -19.37 5.14 6.03
C MET A 228 -20.16 6.18 6.83
N ALA A 229 -19.96 7.47 6.54
CA ALA A 229 -20.74 8.54 7.15
C ALA A 229 -22.26 8.39 6.93
N ARG A 230 -22.68 8.04 5.70
CA ARG A 230 -24.10 7.77 5.41
C ARG A 230 -24.65 6.63 6.25
N ARG A 231 -23.85 5.60 6.51
CA ARG A 231 -24.23 4.45 7.35
C ARG A 231 -24.38 4.82 8.81
N MET A 232 -23.39 5.48 9.38
CA MET A 232 -23.43 5.89 10.79
C MET A 232 -24.64 6.79 11.11
N MET A 233 -25.04 7.64 10.15
CA MET A 233 -26.23 8.47 10.31
C MET A 233 -27.55 7.69 10.15
N GLN A 234 -27.58 6.61 9.37
CA GLN A 234 -28.76 5.74 9.25
C GLN A 234 -28.99 4.90 10.51
N ASP A 235 -27.92 4.46 11.17
CA ASP A 235 -28.00 3.67 12.41
C ASP A 235 -28.35 4.51 13.66
N THR A 236 -28.31 5.85 13.54
CA THR A 236 -28.65 6.79 14.63
C THR A 236 -30.13 7.24 14.59
N LEU A 237 -30.90 6.80 13.60
CA LEU A 237 -32.34 7.11 13.42
C LEU A 237 -33.24 5.93 13.85
#